data_AF-A0AAV6YJH2-F1
#
_entry.id   AF-A0AAV6YJH2-F1
#
_cell.length_a   1.000
_cell.length_b   1.000
_cell.length_c   1.000
_cell.angle_alpha   90.00
_cell.angle_beta   90.00
_cell.angle_gamma   90.00
#
_symmetry.space_group_name_H-M   'P 1'
#
loop_
_entity.id
_entity.type
_entity.pdbx_description
1 polymer ?
#
loop_
_entity_poly.entity_id
_entity_poly.type
_entity_poly.pdbx_seq_one_letter_code
_entity_poly.pdbx_strand_id
1 'polypeptide(L)'
;FLDDWQSFNNLLKDSGKILRSIPNNLVDAVWGTQRPALPDSEIYFIPNEFVGSTCEEKVNDIRRQMEQHSQKPTAVLLSALEETAWLFNLRGQDIPNNPFFYSYSLLTTDSI
;
A
#
# COMPACT_ATOMS: atom_id res chain seq x y z
N PHE A 1 -4.95 10.17 5.91
CA PHE A 1 -6.20 9.46 5.53
C PHE A 1 -7.15 9.24 6.70
N LEU A 2 -6.79 8.47 7.74
CA LEU A 2 -7.69 8.28 8.90
C LEU A 2 -7.88 9.60 9.68
N ASP A 3 -6.79 10.35 9.84
CA ASP A 3 -6.79 11.63 10.54
C ASP A 3 -7.64 12.69 9.82
N ASP A 4 -7.62 12.69 8.48
CA ASP A 4 -8.42 13.61 7.67
C ASP A 4 -9.93 13.32 7.83
N TRP A 5 -10.31 12.04 7.75
CA TRP A 5 -11.71 11.64 7.95
C TRP A 5 -12.19 12.02 9.35
N GLN A 6 -11.40 11.73 10.38
CA GLN A 6 -11.73 12.09 11.76
C GLN A 6 -11.85 13.61 11.93
N SER A 7 -10.93 14.38 11.32
CA SER A 7 -10.94 15.84 11.34
C SER A 7 -12.24 16.40 10.73
N PHE A 8 -12.58 15.99 9.51
CA PHE A 8 -13.81 16.44 8.86
C PHE A 8 -15.06 15.98 9.60
N ASN A 9 -15.08 14.75 10.11
CA ASN A 9 -16.21 14.22 10.86
C ASN A 9 -16.43 15.01 12.15
N ASN A 10 -15.34 15.38 12.84
CA ASN A 10 -15.40 16.22 14.04
C ASN A 10 -15.95 17.62 13.74
N LEU A 11 -15.51 18.26 12.65
CA LEU A 11 -16.01 19.58 12.24
C LEU A 11 -17.52 19.60 11.94
N LEU A 12 -18.09 18.46 11.52
CA LEU A 12 -19.50 18.37 11.13
C LEU A 12 -20.44 17.96 12.27
N LYS A 13 -19.93 17.52 13.43
CA LYS A 13 -20.72 17.01 14.56
C LYS A 13 -21.86 17.94 14.98
N ASP A 14 -21.60 19.23 15.10
CA ASP A 14 -22.58 20.21 15.61
C ASP A 14 -23.48 20.77 14.49
N SER A 15 -23.25 20.37 13.25
CA SER A 15 -23.98 20.89 12.09
C SER A 15 -25.21 20.08 11.71
N GLY A 16 -25.47 18.96 12.40
CA GLY A 16 -26.53 18.00 12.04
C GLY A 16 -26.27 17.25 10.73
N LYS A 17 -25.04 17.32 10.18
CA LYS A 17 -24.61 16.63 8.96
C LYS A 17 -23.77 15.41 9.31
N ILE A 18 -23.77 14.42 8.42
CA ILE A 18 -22.99 13.19 8.59
C ILE A 18 -22.09 12.96 7.37
N LEU A 19 -20.85 12.54 7.61
CA LEU A 19 -20.00 12.00 6.54
C LEU A 19 -20.39 10.55 6.31
N ARG A 20 -20.69 10.22 5.05
CA ARG A 20 -21.04 8.87 4.64
C ARG A 20 -19.95 8.31 3.75
N SER A 21 -19.43 7.14 4.12
CA SER A 21 -18.58 6.37 3.23
C SER A 21 -19.42 5.88 2.05
N ILE A 22 -18.97 6.19 0.84
CA ILE A 22 -19.55 5.69 -0.41
C ILE A 22 -18.45 4.82 -1.04
N PRO A 23 -18.58 3.48 -1.01
CA PRO A 23 -17.50 2.59 -1.41
C PRO A 23 -17.22 2.64 -2.91
N ASN A 24 -18.25 2.94 -3.71
CA ASN A 24 -18.11 3.11 -5.15
C ASN A 24 -17.77 4.56 -5.47
N ASN A 25 -16.68 4.77 -6.20
CA ASN A 25 -16.31 6.09 -6.66
C ASN A 25 -17.36 6.60 -7.68
N LEU A 26 -18.06 7.68 -7.34
CA LEU A 26 -19.11 8.25 -8.19
C LEU A 26 -18.54 8.93 -9.45
N VAL A 27 -17.27 9.36 -9.44
CA VAL A 27 -16.59 9.90 -10.63
C VAL A 27 -16.37 8.77 -11.64
N ASP A 28 -15.93 7.59 -11.19
CA ASP A 28 -15.75 6.42 -12.06
C ASP A 28 -17.05 6.03 -12.75
N ALA A 29 -18.20 6.18 -12.08
CA ALA A 29 -19.52 5.87 -12.64
C ALA A 29 -19.92 6.76 -13.83
N VAL A 30 -19.38 7.99 -13.92
CA VAL A 30 -19.69 8.94 -15.00
C VAL A 30 -18.55 9.17 -15.97
N TRP A 31 -17.33 8.71 -15.65
CA TRP A 31 -16.14 8.86 -16.51
C TRP A 31 -16.29 8.13 -17.85
N GLY A 32 -17.06 7.04 -17.88
CA GLY A 32 -17.33 6.28 -19.09
C GLY A 32 -16.05 5.71 -19.72
N THR A 33 -15.98 5.72 -21.05
CA THR A 33 -14.89 5.09 -21.82
C THR A 33 -13.60 5.91 -21.87
N GLN A 34 -13.60 7.14 -21.34
CA GLN A 34 -12.40 7.99 -21.30
C GLN A 34 -11.47 7.65 -20.14
N ARG A 35 -11.93 6.86 -19.17
CA ARG A 35 -11.09 6.38 -18.07
C ARG A 35 -10.00 5.48 -18.65
N PRO A 36 -8.72 5.77 -18.40
CA PRO A 36 -7.63 4.88 -18.81
C PRO A 36 -7.81 3.49 -18.18
N ALA A 37 -7.39 2.45 -18.91
CA ALA A 37 -7.28 1.13 -18.33
C ALA A 37 -6.27 1.12 -17.18
N LEU A 38 -6.40 0.16 -16.27
CA LEU A 38 -5.33 -0.10 -15.32
C LEU A 38 -4.05 -0.45 -16.10
N PRO A 39 -2.88 0.04 -15.65
CA PRO A 39 -1.62 -0.40 -16.21
C PRO A 39 -1.47 -1.92 -16.07
N ASP A 40 -0.86 -2.52 -17.09
CA ASP A 40 -0.52 -3.94 -17.13
C ASP A 40 0.95 -4.06 -17.51
N SER A 41 1.79 -3.37 -16.75
CA SER A 41 3.23 -3.34 -17.00
C SER A 41 3.91 -4.60 -16.45
N GLU A 42 4.97 -5.04 -17.13
CA GLU A 42 5.75 -6.19 -16.66
C GLU A 42 6.48 -5.85 -15.35
N ILE A 43 6.33 -6.72 -14.35
CA ILE A 43 7.06 -6.64 -13.09
C ILE A 43 8.37 -7.40 -13.26
N TYR A 44 9.47 -6.76 -12.87
CA TYR A 44 10.81 -7.34 -12.99
C TYR A 44 11.60 -7.28 -11.68
N PHE A 45 12.54 -8.21 -11.53
CA PHE A 45 13.42 -8.31 -10.36
C PHE A 45 14.69 -7.48 -10.51
N ILE A 46 15.14 -6.84 -9.43
CA ILE A 46 16.45 -6.19 -9.36
C ILE A 46 17.49 -7.24 -8.93
N PRO A 47 18.53 -7.51 -9.74
CA PRO A 47 19.58 -8.46 -9.39
C PRO A 47 20.26 -8.18 -8.03
N ASN A 48 20.67 -9.25 -7.35
CA ASN A 48 21.24 -9.19 -6.00
C ASN A 48 22.48 -8.28 -5.88
N GLU A 49 23.24 -8.07 -6.97
CA GLU A 49 24.40 -7.19 -7.01
C GLU A 49 24.07 -5.69 -6.84
N PHE A 50 22.82 -5.29 -7.10
CA PHE A 50 22.35 -3.91 -6.97
C PHE A 50 21.56 -3.65 -5.68
N VAL A 51 21.30 -4.69 -4.89
CA VAL A 51 20.53 -4.59 -3.65
C VAL A 51 21.40 -4.95 -2.46
N GLY A 52 21.29 -4.17 -1.38
CA GLY A 52 22.07 -4.43 -0.16
C GLY A 52 21.53 -5.56 0.71
N SER A 53 20.35 -6.11 0.38
CA SER A 53 19.71 -7.18 1.15
C SER A 53 18.66 -7.93 0.30
N THR A 54 18.55 -9.24 0.55
CA THR A 54 17.57 -10.12 -0.09
C THR A 54 16.16 -9.88 0.47
N CYS A 55 15.14 -10.36 -0.26
CA CYS A 55 13.76 -10.33 0.23
C CYS A 55 13.62 -11.08 1.57
N GLU A 56 14.24 -12.26 1.68
CA GLU A 56 14.18 -13.08 2.89
C GLU A 56 14.79 -12.38 4.12
N GLU A 57 15.94 -11.74 3.96
CA GLU A 57 16.57 -10.96 5.03
C GLU A 57 15.68 -9.81 5.51
N LYS A 58 15.06 -9.06 4.58
CA LYS A 58 14.15 -7.96 4.91
C LYS A 58 12.91 -8.45 5.64
N VAL A 59 12.31 -9.54 5.18
CA VAL A 59 11.16 -10.19 5.82
C VAL A 59 11.50 -10.60 7.24
N ASN A 60 12.63 -11.27 7.43
CA ASN A 60 13.09 -11.74 8.73
C ASN A 60 13.40 -10.57 9.68
N ASP A 61 13.95 -9.48 9.16
CA ASP A 61 14.17 -8.27 9.94
C ASP A 61 12.85 -7.63 10.39
N ILE A 62 11.87 -7.47 9.49
CA ILE A 62 10.54 -6.95 9.86
C ILE A 62 9.86 -7.85 10.90
N ARG A 63 9.89 -9.18 10.72
CA ARG A 63 9.33 -10.12 11.72
C ARG A 63 10.00 -9.98 13.08
N ARG A 64 11.32 -9.81 13.12
CA ARG A 64 12.05 -9.55 14.37
C ARG A 64 11.62 -8.23 15.01
N GLN A 65 11.44 -7.18 14.20
CA GLN A 65 10.91 -5.90 14.70
C GLN A 65 9.49 -6.06 15.25
N MET A 66 8.63 -6.85 14.60
CA MET A 66 7.28 -7.17 15.10
C MET A 66 7.33 -7.87 16.47
N GLU A 67 8.20 -8.87 16.64
CA GLU A 67 8.38 -9.59 17.90
C GLU A 67 8.88 -8.70 19.04
N GLN A 68 9.81 -7.79 18.73
CA GLN A 68 10.43 -6.87 19.70
C GLN A 68 9.55 -5.67 20.03
N HIS A 69 8.57 -5.34 19.18
CA HIS A 69 7.68 -4.22 19.39
C HIS A 69 6.78 -4.45 20.62
N SER A 70 6.56 -3.42 21.43
CA SER A 70 5.79 -3.52 22.69
C SER A 70 4.35 -4.02 22.50
N GLN A 71 3.75 -3.69 21.36
CA GLN A 71 2.39 -4.12 20.99
C GLN A 71 2.33 -5.53 20.39
N LYS A 72 3.48 -6.15 20.06
CA LYS A 72 3.57 -7.49 19.44
C LYS A 72 2.57 -7.69 18.29
N PRO A 73 2.60 -6.85 17.24
CA PRO A 73 1.70 -7.00 16.11
C PRO A 73 1.88 -8.38 15.45
N THR A 74 0.76 -8.97 15.02
CA THR A 74 0.76 -10.28 14.33
C THR A 74 0.87 -10.15 12.82
N ALA A 75 0.70 -8.93 12.29
CA ALA A 75 0.82 -8.64 10.87
C ALA A 75 1.23 -7.18 10.61
N VAL A 76 1.79 -6.93 9.43
CA VAL A 76 2.08 -5.62 8.86
C VAL A 76 1.48 -5.56 7.46
N LEU A 77 0.65 -4.56 7.21
CA LEU A 77 0.10 -4.28 5.88
C LEU A 77 0.92 -3.16 5.24
N LEU A 78 1.63 -3.49 4.16
CA LEU A 78 2.31 -2.51 3.31
C LEU A 78 1.33 -2.04 2.25
N SER A 79 1.00 -0.75 2.31
CA SER A 79 0.02 -0.12 1.41
C SER A 79 0.65 0.92 0.49
N ALA A 80 1.87 1.36 0.80
CA ALA A 80 2.65 2.16 -0.13
C ALA A 80 3.32 1.23 -1.17
N LEU A 81 3.33 1.65 -2.42
CA LEU A 81 3.78 0.80 -3.52
C LEU A 81 5.29 0.58 -3.50
N GLU A 82 6.03 1.61 -3.09
CA GLU A 82 7.47 1.58 -2.89
C GLU A 82 7.91 0.61 -1.78
N GLU A 83 7.09 0.42 -0.74
CA GLU A 83 7.37 -0.52 0.35
C GLU A 83 7.30 -1.96 -0.17
N THR A 84 6.25 -2.29 -0.93
CA THR A 84 6.10 -3.62 -1.55
C THR A 84 7.21 -3.87 -2.57
N ALA A 85 7.51 -2.90 -3.44
CA ALA A 85 8.61 -2.97 -4.41
C ALA A 85 9.98 -3.17 -3.72
N TRP A 86 10.22 -2.49 -2.59
CA TRP A 86 11.44 -2.63 -1.82
C TRP A 86 11.54 -3.99 -1.12
N LEU A 87 10.46 -4.48 -0.52
CA LEU A 87 10.45 -5.75 0.22
C LEU A 87 10.87 -6.91 -0.69
N PHE A 88 10.27 -6.99 -1.89
CA PHE A 88 10.50 -8.10 -2.81
C PHE A 88 11.66 -7.88 -3.81
N ASN A 89 12.36 -6.75 -3.74
CA ASN A 89 13.34 -6.34 -4.76
C ASN A 89 12.74 -6.32 -6.19
N LEU A 90 11.46 -5.95 -6.32
CA LEU A 90 10.73 -5.90 -7.59
C LEU A 90 10.52 -4.45 -8.04
N ARG A 91 10.37 -4.22 -9.35
CA ARG A 91 10.01 -2.92 -9.95
C ARG A 91 9.00 -3.12 -11.07
N GLY A 92 8.27 -2.06 -11.38
CA GLY A 92 7.26 -2.03 -12.44
C GLY A 92 7.19 -0.65 -13.08
N GLN A 93 6.22 -0.42 -13.97
CA GLN A 93 6.06 0.86 -14.68
C GLN A 93 4.61 1.33 -14.69
N ASP A 94 3.82 0.96 -13.67
CA ASP A 94 2.39 1.33 -13.61
C ASP A 94 2.20 2.84 -13.41
N ILE A 95 3.17 3.50 -12.79
CA ILE A 95 3.12 4.94 -12.50
C ILE A 95 4.22 5.65 -13.31
N PRO A 96 3.88 6.65 -14.15
CA PRO A 96 4.88 7.42 -14.87
C PRO A 96 5.96 7.99 -13.95
N ASN A 97 7.23 7.79 -14.33
CA ASN A 97 8.43 8.22 -13.62
C ASN A 97 8.66 7.57 -12.23
N ASN A 98 7.84 6.60 -11.83
CA ASN A 98 7.97 5.90 -10.56
C ASN A 98 8.02 4.39 -10.84
N PRO A 99 9.11 3.69 -10.53
CA PRO A 99 9.31 2.30 -10.96
C PRO A 99 8.55 1.30 -10.06
N PHE A 100 7.26 1.55 -9.81
CA PHE A 100 6.40 0.78 -8.90
C PHE A 100 5.21 0.18 -9.64
N PHE A 101 4.53 -0.74 -8.98
CA PHE A 101 3.36 -1.46 -9.50
C PHE A 101 2.26 -1.52 -8.44
N TYR A 102 1.00 -1.50 -8.87
CA TYR A 102 -0.14 -1.55 -7.95
C TYR A 102 -0.16 -2.87 -7.19
N SER A 103 -0.02 -2.79 -5.87
CA SER A 103 0.06 -3.97 -5.00
C SER A 103 -0.19 -3.62 -3.54
N TYR A 104 -0.52 -4.66 -2.76
CA TYR A 104 -0.52 -4.65 -1.30
C TYR A 104 0.21 -5.90 -0.82
N SER A 105 0.92 -5.79 0.31
CA SER A 105 1.58 -6.94 0.94
C SER A 105 1.13 -7.07 2.38
N LEU A 106 0.71 -8.27 2.79
CA LEU A 106 0.34 -8.55 4.17
C LEU A 106 1.35 -9.54 4.75
N LEU A 107 2.35 -9.02 5.44
CA LEU A 107 3.34 -9.83 6.12
C LEU A 107 2.79 -10.27 7.48
N THR A 108 2.71 -11.57 7.72
CA THR A 108 2.43 -12.15 9.05
C THR A 108 3.69 -12.78 9.63
N THR A 109 3.57 -13.35 10.83
CA THR A 109 4.66 -14.10 11.49
C THR A 109 5.17 -15.29 10.68
N ASP A 110 4.33 -15.87 9.83
CA ASP A 110 4.57 -17.16 9.16
C ASP A 110 4.29 -17.14 7.64
N SER A 111 3.55 -16.16 7.14
CA SER A 111 3.22 -16.01 5.72
C SER A 111 3.40 -14.57 5.23
N ILE A 112 3.27 -14.42 3.91
CA ILE A 112 3.26 -13.17 3.14
C ILE A 112 2.25 -13.34 2.01
#